data_AF-A0A7S0A9J1-F1
#
_entry.id   AF-A0A7S0A9J1-F1
#
_cell.length_a   1.000
_cell.length_b   1.000
_cell.length_c   1.000
_cell.angle_alpha   90.00
_cell.angle_beta   90.00
_cell.angle_gamma   90.00
#
_symmetry.space_group_name_H-M   'P 1'
#
loop_
_entity.id
_entity.type
_entity.pdbx_description
1 polymer ?
#
loop_
_entity_poly.entity_id
_entity_poly.type
_entity_poly.pdbx_seq_one_letter_code
_entity_poly.pdbx_strand_id
1 'polypeptide(L)'
;QDEAGNYAADLADMHGHGELAHWLRAHCSSARAASCRALGVPAGVGPEALRSAFLRRVRETHPDSRGRLGRGGSPADYVEFSVIHQAYRHLTLEGGAGNQCNPRHLTRLMLTNGPVEAQGDAKDGTVPGEVLAFKARLLTVIREFHSKGFPLSSLRKKYAQVWGGCAIPSPEDFGLARRCGLLDMIRLVAADVVRVEVFKDGREPLLHATDSVAALTEMPPPLNPASGKKKKKPFGK
;
A
#
# COMPACT_ATOMS: atom_id res chain seq x y z
N GLN A 1 -9.04 -15.23 -12.57
CA GLN A 1 -8.44 -16.42 -11.95
C GLN A 1 -6.93 -16.22 -11.93
N ASP A 2 -6.53 -15.58 -10.84
CA ASP A 2 -5.35 -15.71 -9.98
C ASP A 2 -3.95 -15.72 -10.62
N GLU A 3 -3.34 -14.53 -10.62
CA GLU A 3 -1.93 -14.29 -10.93
C GLU A 3 -1.05 -14.58 -9.70
N ALA A 4 -1.00 -15.85 -9.30
CA ALA A 4 -0.25 -16.29 -8.12
C ALA A 4 1.23 -15.88 -8.13
N GLY A 5 1.83 -15.66 -9.31
CA GLY A 5 3.24 -15.32 -9.46
C GLY A 5 3.64 -13.99 -8.80
N ASN A 6 2.89 -12.92 -9.00
CA ASN A 6 3.24 -11.61 -8.43
C ASN A 6 2.96 -11.56 -6.92
N TYR A 7 1.84 -12.14 -6.49
CA TYR A 7 1.53 -12.25 -5.06
C TYR A 7 2.56 -13.12 -4.32
N ALA A 8 2.92 -14.28 -4.87
CA ALA A 8 3.95 -15.15 -4.30
C ALA A 8 5.33 -14.47 -4.32
N ALA A 9 5.65 -13.71 -5.36
CA ALA A 9 6.87 -12.92 -5.40
C ALA A 9 6.93 -11.88 -4.28
N ASP A 10 5.85 -11.15 -4.04
CA ASP A 10 5.78 -10.19 -2.94
C ASP A 10 5.92 -10.87 -1.57
N LEU A 11 5.28 -12.04 -1.37
CA LEU A 11 5.49 -12.84 -0.17
C LEU A 11 6.95 -13.27 0.00
N ALA A 12 7.59 -13.77 -1.06
CA ALA A 12 8.99 -14.17 -1.02
C ALA A 12 9.90 -12.99 -0.65
N ASP A 13 9.66 -11.81 -1.23
CA ASP A 13 10.40 -10.58 -0.94
C ASP A 13 10.29 -10.18 0.55
N MET A 14 9.09 -10.20 1.11
CA MET A 14 8.84 -9.87 2.52
C MET A 14 9.55 -10.82 3.50
N HIS A 15 9.79 -12.05 3.09
CA HIS A 15 10.53 -13.02 3.89
C HIS A 15 12.04 -13.00 3.62
N GLY A 16 12.52 -12.03 2.85
CA GLY A 16 13.94 -11.87 2.52
C GLY A 16 14.44 -12.81 1.42
N HIS A 17 13.53 -13.46 0.69
CA HIS A 17 13.86 -14.36 -0.43
C HIS A 17 13.86 -13.61 -1.77
N GLY A 18 14.71 -12.59 -1.88
CA GLY A 18 14.76 -11.70 -3.06
C GLY A 18 15.02 -12.42 -4.39
N GLU A 19 15.88 -13.44 -4.40
CA GLU A 19 16.15 -14.25 -5.61
C GLU A 19 14.91 -15.04 -6.08
N LEU A 20 14.18 -15.63 -5.12
CA LEU A 20 12.94 -16.34 -5.41
C LEU A 20 11.86 -15.38 -5.89
N ALA A 21 11.74 -14.21 -5.26
CA ALA A 21 10.83 -13.15 -5.70
C ALA A 21 11.13 -12.71 -7.14
N HIS A 22 12.41 -12.50 -7.46
CA HIS A 22 12.84 -12.16 -8.82
C HIS A 22 12.48 -13.26 -9.82
N TRP A 23 12.77 -14.53 -9.48
CA TRP A 23 12.44 -15.67 -10.33
C TRP A 23 10.94 -15.78 -10.59
N LEU A 24 10.11 -15.63 -9.55
CA LEU A 24 8.66 -15.68 -9.62
C LEU A 24 8.10 -14.56 -10.52
N ARG A 25 8.61 -13.33 -10.43
CA ARG A 25 8.23 -12.23 -11.34
C ARG A 25 8.64 -12.51 -12.78
N ALA A 26 9.82 -13.10 -12.99
CA ALA A 26 10.35 -13.38 -14.31
C ALA A 26 9.64 -14.54 -15.03
N HIS A 27 9.18 -15.56 -14.29
CA HIS A 27 8.68 -16.81 -14.88
C HIS A 27 7.18 -17.08 -14.64
N CYS A 28 6.60 -16.51 -13.58
CA CYS A 28 5.22 -16.77 -13.19
C CYS A 28 4.28 -15.57 -13.38
N SER A 29 4.74 -14.49 -14.02
CA SER A 29 3.91 -13.33 -14.37
C SER A 29 3.04 -13.60 -15.60
N SER A 30 1.73 -13.71 -15.41
CA SER A 30 0.72 -13.76 -16.49
C SER A 30 0.81 -12.54 -17.41
N ALA A 31 1.05 -11.35 -16.85
CA ALA A 31 1.20 -10.11 -17.60
C ALA A 31 2.43 -10.16 -18.53
N ARG A 32 3.56 -10.70 -18.04
CA ARG A 32 4.75 -10.95 -18.87
C ARG A 32 4.42 -11.91 -20.00
N ALA A 33 3.76 -13.03 -19.69
CA ALA A 33 3.35 -14.02 -20.68
C ALA A 33 2.41 -13.44 -21.75
N ALA A 34 1.46 -12.58 -21.36
CA ALA A 34 0.56 -11.87 -22.29
C ALA A 34 1.33 -10.92 -23.22
N SER A 35 2.33 -10.21 -22.69
CA SER A 35 3.16 -9.29 -23.49
C SER A 35 4.09 -10.04 -24.44
N CYS A 36 4.69 -11.15 -23.98
CA CYS A 36 5.44 -12.06 -24.85
C CYS A 36 4.56 -12.59 -25.99
N ARG A 37 3.31 -12.98 -25.69
CA ARG A 37 2.34 -13.44 -26.69
C ARG A 37 1.99 -12.35 -27.70
N ALA A 38 1.78 -11.12 -27.26
CA ALA A 38 1.50 -9.98 -28.15
C ALA A 38 2.66 -9.74 -29.14
N LEU A 39 3.91 -9.88 -28.69
CA LEU A 39 5.08 -9.81 -29.57
C LEU A 39 5.34 -11.09 -30.39
N GLY A 40 4.66 -12.19 -30.06
CA GLY A 40 4.85 -13.49 -30.72
C GLY A 40 6.18 -14.15 -30.36
N VAL A 41 6.64 -14.01 -29.11
CA VAL A 41 7.88 -14.62 -28.60
C VAL A 41 7.58 -15.56 -27.42
N PRO A 42 8.41 -16.59 -27.20
CA PRO A 42 8.30 -17.42 -26.00
C PRO A 42 8.58 -16.62 -24.72
N ALA A 43 8.21 -17.16 -23.56
CA ALA A 43 8.62 -16.56 -22.29
C ALA A 43 10.15 -16.73 -22.10
N GLY A 44 10.81 -15.77 -21.46
CA GLY A 44 12.23 -15.87 -21.10
C GLY A 44 13.23 -15.49 -22.20
N VAL A 45 12.80 -14.96 -23.35
CA VAL A 45 13.74 -14.42 -24.35
C VAL A 45 14.56 -13.25 -23.80
N GLY A 46 15.82 -13.20 -24.23
CA GLY A 46 16.71 -12.08 -23.96
C GLY A 46 16.30 -10.78 -24.67
N PRO A 47 16.89 -9.64 -24.25
CA PRO A 47 16.52 -8.30 -24.75
C PRO A 47 16.74 -8.12 -26.25
N GLU A 48 17.75 -8.76 -26.84
CA GLU A 48 18.02 -8.69 -28.28
C GLU A 48 16.93 -9.36 -29.12
N ALA A 49 16.48 -10.55 -28.70
CA ALA A 49 15.39 -11.27 -29.33
C ALA A 49 14.05 -10.55 -29.16
N LEU A 50 13.82 -9.90 -28.01
CA LEU A 50 12.66 -9.03 -27.80
C LEU A 50 12.66 -7.84 -28.76
N ARG A 51 13.81 -7.16 -28.90
CA ARG A 51 13.95 -6.02 -29.80
C ARG A 51 13.75 -6.44 -31.27
N SER A 52 14.33 -7.56 -31.70
CA SER A 52 14.18 -8.03 -33.08
C SER A 52 12.73 -8.41 -33.39
N ALA A 53 12.05 -9.09 -32.47
CA ALA A 53 10.63 -9.44 -32.61
C ALA A 53 9.73 -8.20 -32.66
N PHE A 54 9.98 -7.21 -31.79
CA PHE A 54 9.26 -5.94 -31.81
C PHE A 54 9.44 -5.21 -33.13
N LEU A 55 10.68 -5.02 -33.61
CA LEU A 55 10.94 -4.34 -34.88
C LEU A 55 10.31 -5.07 -36.07
N ARG A 56 10.32 -6.40 -36.06
CA ARG A 56 9.62 -7.22 -37.07
C ARG A 56 8.11 -6.94 -37.05
N ARG A 57 7.49 -7.01 -35.88
CA ARG A 57 6.05 -6.76 -35.71
C ARG A 57 5.64 -5.35 -36.07
N VAL A 58 6.44 -4.34 -35.69
CA VAL A 58 6.21 -2.95 -36.08
C VAL A 58 6.23 -2.81 -37.59
N ARG A 59 7.21 -3.40 -38.30
CA ARG A 59 7.24 -3.34 -39.77
C ARG A 59 5.98 -3.93 -40.42
N GLU A 60 5.43 -5.01 -39.85
CA GLU A 60 4.23 -5.69 -40.34
C GLU A 60 2.91 -4.94 -40.04
N THR A 61 2.87 -4.18 -38.94
CA THR A 61 1.64 -3.59 -38.38
C THR A 61 1.58 -2.07 -38.43
N HIS A 62 2.69 -1.38 -38.72
CA HIS A 62 2.72 0.08 -38.72
C HIS A 62 1.73 0.64 -39.76
N PRO A 63 0.87 1.60 -39.38
CA PRO A 63 -0.17 2.14 -40.27
C PRO A 63 0.43 2.76 -41.53
N ASP A 64 1.55 3.47 -41.42
CA ASP A 64 2.21 4.10 -42.57
C ASP A 64 2.87 3.11 -43.53
N SER A 65 3.27 1.93 -43.05
CA SER A 65 3.80 0.87 -43.91
C SER A 65 2.71 0.29 -44.82
N ARG A 66 1.46 0.26 -44.34
CA ARG A 66 0.28 -0.22 -45.08
C ARG A 66 -0.35 0.86 -45.96
N GLY A 67 -0.25 2.14 -45.56
CA GLY A 67 -0.70 3.28 -46.35
C GLY A 67 0.00 3.39 -47.72
N ARG A 68 1.25 2.90 -47.85
CA ARG A 68 1.94 2.82 -49.15
C ARG A 68 1.34 1.79 -50.12
N LEU A 69 0.53 0.85 -49.65
CA LEU A 69 -0.16 -0.17 -50.47
C LEU A 69 -1.61 0.22 -50.80
N GLY A 70 -2.02 1.47 -50.57
CA GLY A 70 -3.35 1.98 -50.94
C GLY A 70 -4.50 1.51 -50.05
N ARG A 71 -4.22 0.76 -48.97
CA ARG A 71 -5.18 0.52 -47.88
C ARG A 71 -5.02 1.64 -46.86
N GLY A 72 -5.98 2.57 -46.82
CA GLY A 72 -6.07 3.52 -45.71
C GLY A 72 -6.09 2.76 -44.38
N GLY A 73 -5.28 3.19 -43.41
CA GLY A 73 -5.15 2.53 -42.12
C GLY A 73 -6.52 2.43 -41.43
N SER A 74 -6.91 1.23 -41.02
CA SER A 74 -8.13 1.03 -40.25
C SER A 74 -7.89 1.37 -38.78
N PRO A 75 -8.91 1.78 -38.01
CA PRO A 75 -8.78 1.93 -36.55
C PRO A 75 -8.23 0.69 -35.84
N ALA A 76 -8.49 -0.51 -36.38
CA ALA A 76 -7.98 -1.77 -35.85
C ALA A 76 -6.44 -1.88 -35.95
N ASP A 77 -5.83 -1.37 -37.02
CA ASP A 77 -4.37 -1.38 -37.21
C ASP A 77 -3.67 -0.55 -36.11
N TYR A 78 -4.26 0.59 -35.74
CA TYR A 78 -3.74 1.43 -34.66
C TYR A 78 -3.84 0.76 -33.29
N VAL A 79 -4.93 0.04 -33.03
CA VAL A 79 -5.09 -0.74 -31.80
C VAL A 79 -4.04 -1.84 -31.72
N GLU A 80 -3.83 -2.59 -32.80
CA GLU A 80 -2.82 -3.65 -32.83
C GLU A 80 -1.41 -3.09 -32.62
N PHE A 81 -1.05 -2.00 -33.30
CA PHE A 81 0.23 -1.33 -33.11
C PHE A 81 0.41 -0.84 -31.66
N SER A 82 -0.62 -0.24 -31.06
CA SER A 82 -0.56 0.21 -29.66
C SER A 82 -0.33 -0.96 -28.70
N VAL A 83 -0.97 -2.11 -28.93
CA VAL A 83 -0.80 -3.31 -28.10
C VAL A 83 0.64 -3.82 -28.19
N ILE A 84 1.22 -3.88 -29.40
CA ILE A 84 2.61 -4.28 -29.62
C ILE A 84 3.58 -3.33 -28.92
N HIS A 85 3.35 -2.02 -29.05
CA HIS A 85 4.18 -1.00 -28.42
C HIS A 85 4.11 -1.05 -26.89
N GLN A 86 2.91 -1.18 -26.32
CA GLN A 86 2.72 -1.34 -24.89
C GLN A 86 3.38 -2.62 -24.37
N ALA A 87 3.24 -3.74 -25.08
CA ALA A 87 3.88 -5.00 -24.71
C ALA A 87 5.41 -4.90 -24.68
N TYR A 88 6.02 -4.24 -25.67
CA TYR A 88 7.47 -4.03 -25.70
C TYR A 88 7.93 -3.13 -24.54
N ARG A 89 7.21 -2.03 -24.28
CA ARG A 89 7.51 -1.12 -23.17
C ARG A 89 7.41 -1.83 -21.83
N HIS A 90 6.35 -2.61 -21.61
CA HIS A 90 6.16 -3.38 -20.39
C HIS A 90 7.30 -4.41 -20.18
N LEU A 91 7.74 -5.11 -21.22
CA LEU A 91 8.84 -6.08 -21.09
C LEU A 91 10.22 -5.46 -20.87
N THR A 92 10.47 -4.25 -21.39
CA THR A 92 11.80 -3.60 -21.36
C THR A 92 11.97 -2.59 -20.24
N LEU A 93 10.95 -1.78 -19.94
CA LEU A 93 11.00 -0.75 -18.89
C LEU A 93 10.48 -1.29 -17.55
N GLU A 94 9.41 -2.09 -17.59
CA GLU A 94 8.73 -2.59 -16.38
C GLU A 94 9.15 -4.04 -16.06
N GLY A 95 10.07 -4.63 -16.83
CA GLY A 95 10.54 -5.99 -16.65
C GLY A 95 9.46 -7.08 -16.84
N GLY A 96 8.29 -6.72 -17.36
CA GLY A 96 7.13 -7.61 -17.45
C GLY A 96 6.41 -7.81 -16.10
N ALA A 97 6.65 -6.95 -15.12
CA ALA A 97 5.97 -7.01 -13.83
C ALA A 97 4.49 -6.63 -13.98
N GLY A 98 3.59 -7.51 -13.53
CA GLY A 98 2.16 -7.20 -13.54
C GLY A 98 1.81 -6.09 -12.54
N ASN A 99 0.64 -5.47 -12.73
CA ASN A 99 0.14 -4.41 -11.84
C ASN A 99 -0.44 -4.95 -10.52
N GLN A 100 -0.48 -6.27 -10.34
CA GLN A 100 -0.92 -6.88 -9.10
C GLN A 100 0.18 -6.77 -8.05
N CYS A 101 -0.17 -6.15 -6.94
CA CYS A 101 0.64 -6.09 -5.74
C CYS A 101 -0.16 -6.68 -4.58
N ASN A 102 0.52 -7.21 -3.57
CA ASN A 102 -0.16 -7.59 -2.35
C ASN A 102 -0.90 -6.36 -1.77
N PRO A 103 -2.24 -6.38 -1.63
CA PRO A 103 -2.99 -5.22 -1.13
C PRO A 103 -2.61 -4.85 0.30
N ARG A 104 -1.99 -5.76 1.06
CA ARG A 104 -1.37 -5.45 2.36
C ARG A 104 -0.18 -4.49 2.27
N HIS A 105 0.40 -4.28 1.09
CA HIS A 105 1.56 -3.42 0.87
C HIS A 105 1.20 -2.03 0.31
N LEU A 106 -0.05 -1.81 -0.13
CA LEU A 106 -0.53 -0.47 -0.44
C LEU A 106 -0.74 0.26 0.89
N THR A 107 0.21 1.10 1.28
CA THR A 107 0.16 1.94 2.49
C THR A 107 -1.20 2.65 2.62
N ARG A 108 -1.80 3.03 1.49
CA ARG A 108 -3.13 3.64 1.40
C ARG A 108 -4.30 2.72 1.79
N LEU A 109 -4.24 1.42 1.48
CA LEU A 109 -5.27 0.45 1.90
C LEU A 109 -5.20 0.12 3.40
N MET A 110 -4.04 0.34 4.03
CA MET A 110 -3.90 0.20 5.49
C MET A 110 -4.39 1.44 6.24
N LEU A 111 -4.48 2.59 5.57
CA LEU A 111 -4.92 3.88 6.11
C LEU A 111 -6.43 4.14 5.93
N THR A 112 -7.12 3.43 5.04
CA THR A 112 -8.48 3.77 4.58
C THR A 112 -9.63 3.13 5.38
N ASN A 113 -9.33 2.33 6.42
CA ASN A 113 -10.37 1.83 7.32
C ASN A 113 -10.62 2.74 8.54
N GLY A 114 -10.00 3.92 8.58
CA GLY A 114 -10.34 4.99 9.51
C GLY A 114 -10.97 6.18 8.78
N PRO A 115 -12.06 6.79 9.30
CA PRO A 115 -12.60 8.03 8.75
C PRO A 115 -11.54 9.13 8.86
N VAL A 116 -10.95 9.52 7.73
CA VAL A 116 -10.06 10.68 7.67
C VAL A 116 -10.92 11.92 7.55
N GLU A 117 -11.36 12.46 8.69
CA GLU A 117 -11.81 13.85 8.75
C GLU A 117 -10.58 14.76 8.65
N ALA A 118 -10.27 15.15 7.43
CA ALA A 118 -9.25 16.15 7.14
C ALA A 118 -9.82 17.54 7.46
N GLN A 119 -9.80 17.94 8.74
CA GLN A 119 -9.92 19.36 9.09
C GLN A 119 -9.36 19.66 10.49
N GLY A 120 -8.12 20.15 10.52
CA GLY A 120 -7.49 20.69 11.71
C GLY A 120 -6.16 21.36 11.36
N ASP A 121 -6.14 22.69 11.41
CA ASP A 121 -4.94 23.52 11.28
C ASP A 121 -3.95 23.22 12.41
N ALA A 122 -3.09 22.22 12.23
CA ALA A 122 -2.06 21.87 13.20
C ALA A 122 -0.78 22.68 12.93
N LYS A 123 -0.48 23.62 13.82
CA LYS A 123 0.73 24.46 13.89
C LYS A 123 1.95 23.75 14.50
N ASP A 124 1.94 22.42 14.60
CA ASP A 124 3.02 21.67 15.23
C ASP A 124 3.75 20.83 14.17
N GLY A 125 5.08 20.88 14.16
CA GLY A 125 5.94 20.45 13.05
C GLY A 125 5.94 18.96 12.69
N THR A 126 5.03 18.16 13.27
CA THR A 126 4.82 16.75 12.91
C THR A 126 3.80 16.68 11.79
N VAL A 127 4.23 16.23 10.60
CA VAL A 127 3.31 16.06 9.47
C VAL A 127 2.27 14.99 9.86
N PRO A 128 0.96 15.30 9.94
CA PRO A 128 -0.07 14.35 10.40
C PRO A 128 -0.07 13.01 9.65
N GLY A 129 0.45 13.00 8.43
CA GLY A 129 0.64 11.80 7.62
C GLY A 129 1.66 10.79 8.18
N GLU A 130 2.69 11.24 8.89
CA GLU A 130 3.73 10.34 9.43
C GLU A 130 3.23 9.53 10.63
N VAL A 131 2.46 10.17 11.52
CA VAL A 131 1.79 9.48 12.64
C VAL A 131 0.85 8.41 12.11
N LEU A 132 0.02 8.74 11.12
CA LEU A 132 -0.89 7.79 10.50
C LEU A 132 -0.13 6.65 9.80
N ALA A 133 0.95 6.95 9.07
CA ALA A 133 1.79 5.95 8.43
C ALA A 133 2.43 5.00 9.46
N PHE A 134 2.94 5.53 10.58
CA PHE A 134 3.48 4.73 11.67
C PHE A 134 2.42 3.80 12.28
N LYS A 135 1.22 4.32 12.60
CA LYS A 135 0.09 3.53 13.12
C LYS A 135 -0.29 2.40 12.18
N ALA A 136 -0.44 2.69 10.88
CA ALA A 136 -0.78 1.70 9.88
C ALA A 136 0.28 0.61 9.79
N ARG A 137 1.56 0.99 9.71
CA ARG A 137 2.68 0.03 9.66
C ARG A 137 2.77 -0.84 10.91
N LEU A 138 2.52 -0.24 12.07
CA LEU A 138 2.52 -0.93 13.36
C LEU A 138 1.37 -1.95 13.45
N LEU A 139 0.16 -1.58 13.03
CA LEU A 139 -0.99 -2.48 12.97
C LEU A 139 -0.73 -3.71 12.08
N THR A 140 -0.06 -3.54 10.94
CA THR A 140 0.31 -4.65 10.05
C THR A 140 1.14 -5.70 10.76
N VAL A 141 2.14 -5.24 11.52
CA VAL A 141 3.08 -6.11 12.24
C VAL A 141 2.35 -6.85 13.35
N ILE A 142 1.45 -6.18 14.07
CA ILE A 142 0.78 -6.76 15.24
C ILE A 142 -0.37 -7.70 14.82
N ARG A 143 -1.14 -7.35 13.79
CA ARG A 143 -2.32 -8.14 13.35
C ARG A 143 -1.98 -9.56 12.90
N GLU A 144 -0.73 -9.82 12.49
CA GLU A 144 -0.27 -11.17 12.15
C GLU A 144 -0.40 -12.15 13.35
N PHE A 145 -0.39 -11.64 14.58
CA PHE A 145 -0.35 -12.43 15.82
C PHE A 145 -1.71 -12.57 16.52
N HIS A 146 -2.77 -11.95 15.97
CA HIS A 146 -4.16 -12.07 16.44
C HIS A 146 -4.28 -11.97 17.97
N SER A 147 -4.91 -12.96 18.61
CA SER A 147 -5.20 -13.00 20.04
C SER A 147 -4.00 -13.28 20.95
N LYS A 148 -2.86 -13.74 20.40
CA LYS A 148 -1.67 -14.06 21.21
C LYS A 148 -0.92 -12.81 21.67
N GLY A 149 -1.15 -11.68 21.02
CA GLY A 149 -0.33 -10.48 21.20
C GLY A 149 1.06 -10.62 20.58
N PHE A 150 1.71 -9.48 20.37
CA PHE A 150 3.02 -9.40 19.75
C PHE A 150 4.07 -8.88 20.76
N PRO A 151 5.19 -9.59 20.98
CA PRO A 151 6.20 -9.20 21.96
C PRO A 151 6.97 -7.93 21.55
N LEU A 152 7.09 -6.98 22.47
CA LEU A 152 7.71 -5.68 22.22
C LEU A 152 9.17 -5.76 21.73
N SER A 153 9.98 -6.67 22.28
CA SER A 153 11.40 -6.89 21.96
C SER A 153 11.60 -7.28 20.50
N SER A 154 10.65 -8.01 19.95
CA SER A 154 10.68 -8.48 18.56
C SER A 154 10.23 -7.41 17.57
N LEU A 155 9.66 -6.30 18.06
CA LEU A 155 9.03 -5.29 17.20
C LEU A 155 10.00 -4.65 16.24
N ARG A 156 11.17 -4.22 16.71
CA ARG A 156 12.17 -3.58 15.84
C ARG A 156 12.59 -4.49 14.69
N LYS A 157 12.88 -5.76 15.00
CA LYS A 157 13.32 -6.75 14.02
C LYS A 157 12.23 -7.06 13.01
N LYS A 158 11.01 -7.36 13.48
CA LYS A 158 9.88 -7.69 12.60
C LYS A 158 9.43 -6.49 11.77
N TYR A 159 9.43 -5.28 12.35
CA TYR A 159 9.13 -4.05 11.62
C TYR A 159 10.12 -3.82 10.49
N ALA A 160 11.43 -3.92 10.75
CA ALA A 160 12.45 -3.82 9.71
C ALA A 160 12.28 -4.91 8.65
N GLN A 161 11.96 -6.16 9.04
CA GLN A 161 11.72 -7.25 8.10
C GLN A 161 10.53 -6.97 7.17
N VAL A 162 9.39 -6.52 7.72
CA VAL A 162 8.17 -6.25 6.93
C VAL A 162 8.34 -5.03 6.03
N TRP A 163 9.12 -4.03 6.45
CA TRP A 163 9.26 -2.75 5.75
C TRP A 163 10.63 -2.55 5.10
N GLY A 164 11.26 -3.63 4.61
CA GLY A 164 12.46 -3.54 3.76
C GLY A 164 13.68 -2.89 4.43
N GLY A 165 13.90 -3.18 5.71
CA GLY A 165 14.97 -2.58 6.52
C GLY A 165 14.63 -1.22 7.12
N CYS A 166 13.43 -0.69 6.90
CA CYS A 166 13.01 0.59 7.49
C CYS A 166 13.02 0.52 9.02
N ALA A 167 13.70 1.47 9.66
CA ALA A 167 13.70 1.60 11.11
C ALA A 167 12.34 2.10 11.62
N ILE A 168 12.01 1.74 12.86
CA ILE A 168 10.91 2.39 13.59
C ILE A 168 11.29 3.86 13.78
N PRO A 169 10.39 4.82 13.50
CA PRO A 169 10.64 6.23 13.77
C PRO A 169 11.08 6.47 15.21
N SER A 170 11.97 7.43 15.39
CA SER A 170 12.42 7.90 16.69
C SER A 170 11.32 8.71 17.39
N PRO A 171 11.36 8.85 18.72
CA PRO A 171 10.42 9.72 19.42
C PRO A 171 10.44 11.18 18.94
N GLU A 172 11.61 11.66 18.49
CA GLU A 172 11.80 13.04 18.00
C GLU A 172 10.97 13.31 16.73
N ASP A 173 10.76 12.29 15.89
CA ASP A 173 9.93 12.38 14.69
C ASP A 173 8.45 12.69 15.02
N PHE A 174 8.03 12.43 16.26
CA PHE A 174 6.69 12.72 16.78
C PHE A 174 6.66 13.89 17.77
N GLY A 175 7.73 14.69 17.85
CA GLY A 175 7.84 15.79 18.82
C GLY A 175 7.95 15.33 20.28
N LEU A 176 8.30 14.06 20.52
CA LEU A 176 8.47 13.51 21.86
C LEU A 176 9.93 13.65 22.34
N ALA A 177 10.12 13.63 23.66
CA ALA A 177 11.46 13.68 24.25
C ALA A 177 12.31 12.46 23.85
N ARG A 178 13.60 12.66 23.58
CA ARG A 178 14.57 11.60 23.22
C ARG A 178 14.66 10.45 24.24
N ARG A 179 14.30 10.70 25.51
CA ARG A 179 14.28 9.68 26.58
C ARG A 179 13.01 8.81 26.57
N CYS A 180 12.06 9.09 25.69
CA CYS A 180 10.85 8.30 25.53
C CYS A 180 11.20 6.91 24.98
N GLY A 181 10.97 5.87 25.79
CA GLY A 181 11.17 4.50 25.34
C GLY A 181 10.16 4.11 24.26
N LEU A 182 10.46 3.03 23.51
CA LEU A 182 9.58 2.53 22.45
C LEU A 182 8.15 2.22 22.96
N LEU A 183 8.05 1.67 24.18
CA LEU A 183 6.76 1.36 24.81
C LEU A 183 5.94 2.63 25.05
N ASP A 184 6.58 3.66 25.61
CA ASP A 184 5.91 4.92 25.93
C ASP A 184 5.56 5.67 24.65
N MET A 185 6.42 5.63 23.63
CA MET A 185 6.13 6.17 22.31
C MET A 185 4.89 5.51 21.70
N ILE A 186 4.77 4.18 21.75
CA ILE A 186 3.58 3.47 21.24
C ILE A 186 2.32 3.87 22.02
N ARG A 187 2.42 4.01 23.35
CA ARG A 187 1.29 4.46 24.18
C ARG A 187 0.86 5.90 23.88
N LEU A 188 1.82 6.78 23.59
CA LEU A 188 1.52 8.19 23.31
C LEU A 188 1.01 8.38 21.88
N VAL A 189 1.64 7.73 20.91
CA VAL A 189 1.38 7.97 19.49
C VAL A 189 0.28 7.05 18.94
N ALA A 190 0.14 5.83 19.45
CA ALA A 190 -0.66 4.77 18.82
C ALA A 190 -1.64 4.07 19.79
N ALA A 191 -1.99 4.67 20.94
CA ALA A 191 -2.93 4.07 21.89
C ALA A 191 -4.35 3.86 21.35
N ASP A 192 -4.74 4.61 20.32
CA ASP A 192 -6.03 4.45 19.63
C ASP A 192 -6.10 3.15 18.81
N VAL A 193 -4.97 2.71 18.25
CA VAL A 193 -4.88 1.54 17.37
C VAL A 193 -4.18 0.32 18.01
N VAL A 194 -3.46 0.51 19.12
CA VAL A 194 -2.69 -0.54 19.79
C VAL A 194 -2.94 -0.53 21.30
N ARG A 195 -3.38 -1.67 21.82
CA ARG A 195 -3.48 -1.94 23.25
C ARG A 195 -2.20 -2.60 23.74
N VAL A 196 -1.62 -2.04 24.79
CA VAL A 196 -0.42 -2.58 25.45
C VAL A 196 -0.83 -3.36 26.69
N GLU A 197 -0.53 -4.65 26.73
CA GLU A 197 -0.70 -5.52 27.90
C GLU A 197 0.63 -5.60 28.67
N VAL A 198 0.60 -5.24 29.96
CA VAL A 198 1.78 -5.30 30.84
C VAL A 198 1.50 -6.26 31.98
N PHE A 199 2.46 -7.10 32.29
CA PHE A 199 2.34 -8.12 33.33
C PHE A 199 3.07 -7.69 34.60
N LYS A 200 2.47 -7.97 35.76
CA LYS A 200 3.06 -7.67 37.08
C LYS A 200 4.24 -8.57 37.44
N ASP A 201 4.33 -9.74 36.80
CA ASP A 201 5.38 -10.73 36.99
C ASP A 201 6.68 -10.38 36.23
N GLY A 202 6.74 -9.22 35.59
CA GLY A 202 7.90 -8.78 34.82
C GLY A 202 8.03 -9.45 33.46
N ARG A 203 7.04 -10.24 33.00
CA ARG A 203 7.00 -10.69 31.61
C ARG A 203 6.96 -9.51 30.66
N GLU A 204 7.51 -9.75 29.48
CA GLU A 204 7.56 -8.78 28.40
C GLU A 204 6.15 -8.24 28.04
N PRO A 205 5.99 -6.92 27.84
CA PRO A 205 4.74 -6.35 27.34
C PRO A 205 4.35 -6.93 25.97
N LEU A 206 3.05 -7.23 25.83
CA LEU A 206 2.47 -7.66 24.57
C LEU A 206 1.66 -6.54 23.93
N LEU A 207 1.77 -6.42 22.61
CA LEU A 207 1.03 -5.47 21.81
C LEU A 207 -0.14 -6.17 21.13
N HIS A 208 -1.32 -5.59 21.22
CA HIS A 208 -2.55 -6.10 20.60
C HIS A 208 -3.13 -5.03 19.69
N ALA A 209 -3.50 -5.40 18.47
CA ALA A 209 -4.24 -4.49 17.60
C ALA A 209 -5.64 -4.27 18.20
N THR A 210 -6.10 -3.03 18.23
CA THR A 210 -7.50 -2.76 18.55
C THR A 210 -8.34 -2.98 17.29
N ASP A 211 -9.39 -3.81 17.39
CA ASP A 211 -10.36 -4.00 16.30
C ASP A 211 -11.34 -2.84 16.19
N SER A 212 -11.08 -1.74 16.92
CA SER A 212 -12.04 -0.67 17.09
C SER A 212 -12.08 0.23 15.87
N VAL A 213 -12.84 -0.23 14.86
CA VAL A 213 -13.51 0.65 13.90
C VAL A 213 -14.67 1.37 14.61
N ALA A 214 -15.17 0.83 15.72
CA ALA A 214 -16.35 1.31 16.45
C ALA A 214 -16.11 2.57 17.31
N ALA A 215 -14.88 2.85 17.76
CA ALA A 215 -14.61 3.98 18.66
C ALA A 215 -14.54 5.36 17.99
N LEU A 216 -14.71 5.45 16.66
CA LEU A 216 -14.73 6.73 15.93
C LEU A 216 -16.14 7.21 15.57
N THR A 217 -17.20 6.42 15.84
CA THR A 217 -18.58 6.75 15.45
C THR A 217 -19.51 7.15 16.60
N GLU A 218 -19.07 7.09 17.87
CA GLU A 218 -19.88 7.57 18.99
C GLU A 218 -19.26 8.82 19.64
N MET A 219 -19.27 9.93 18.89
CA MET A 219 -19.36 11.22 19.57
C MET A 219 -20.77 11.33 20.17
N PRO A 220 -20.91 11.62 21.48
CA PRO A 220 -22.21 11.98 22.02
C PRO A 220 -22.75 13.19 21.24
N PRO A 221 -24.05 13.22 20.87
CA PRO A 221 -24.62 14.35 20.17
C PRO A 221 -24.34 15.63 20.95
N PRO A 222 -24.00 16.75 20.28
CA PRO A 222 -23.74 18.00 20.96
C PRO A 222 -24.95 18.33 21.84
N LEU A 223 -24.67 18.52 23.13
CA LEU A 223 -25.64 19.07 24.07
C LEU A 223 -26.10 20.41 23.52
N ASN A 224 -27.29 20.42 22.91
CA ASN A 224 -27.95 21.64 22.47
C ASN A 224 -28.01 22.59 23.66
N PRO A 225 -27.41 23.80 23.59
CA PRO A 225 -27.60 24.80 24.62
C PRO A 225 -29.10 25.10 24.68
N ALA A 226 -29.66 24.92 25.87
CA ALA A 226 -31.06 25.12 26.18
C ALA A 226 -31.59 26.38 25.48
N SER A 227 -32.57 26.16 24.60
CA SER A 227 -33.41 27.21 24.03
C SER A 227 -34.11 27.94 25.17
N GLY A 228 -33.51 29.06 25.59
CA GLY A 228 -34.08 29.99 26.55
C GLY A 228 -35.41 30.50 26.02
N LYS A 229 -36.51 29.92 26.53
CA LYS A 229 -37.86 30.44 26.36
C LYS A 229 -37.93 31.86 26.94
N LYS A 230 -37.81 32.88 26.09
CA LYS A 230 -38.19 34.25 26.45
C LYS A 230 -39.69 34.29 26.74
N LYS A 231 -40.05 34.42 28.02
CA LYS A 231 -41.42 34.75 28.46
C LYS A 231 -41.80 36.12 27.89
N LYS A 232 -42.75 36.16 26.95
CA LYS A 232 -43.49 37.39 26.58
C LYS A 232 -44.27 37.85 27.82
N LYS A 233 -43.98 39.05 28.33
CA LYS A 233 -44.85 39.77 29.26
C LYS A 233 -46.09 40.27 28.51
N PRO A 234 -47.30 40.20 29.08
CA PRO A 234 -48.47 40.85 28.50
C PRO A 234 -48.38 42.35 28.75
N PHE A 235 -48.48 43.14 27.69
CA PHE A 235 -48.78 44.56 27.77
C PHE A 235 -50.29 44.70 27.98
N GLY A 236 -50.68 45.45 29.00
CA GLY A 236 -52.06 45.85 29.24
C GLY A 236 -52.09 47.16 30.02
N LYS A 237 -52.26 48.27 29.30
CA LYS A 237 -53.36 49.24 29.40
C LYS A 237 -53.08 50.42 28.47
#